data_AF-A0A6N8AD08-F1
#
_entry.id   AF-A0A6N8AD08-F1
#
_cell.length_a   1.000
_cell.length_b   1.000
_cell.length_c   1.000
_cell.angle_alpha   90.00
_cell.angle_beta   90.00
_cell.angle_gamma   90.00
#
_symmetry.space_group_name_H-M   'P 1'
#
loop_
_entity.id
_entity.type
_entity.pdbx_description
1 polymer ?
#
loop_
_entity_poly.entity_id
_entity_poly.type
_entity_poly.pdbx_seq_one_letter_code
_entity_poly.pdbx_strand_id
1 'polypeptide(L)'
;MTSENPSYEESKPRPSRRQQRAEAVRRKALSPLRIFMMVLALPITTATIALGVYLRTTDYEHAEAVIHLVALAGCDAAHALGMGAVREGQPGYHKRNDPDGDGVACGTFVVENPTAVIPAPVPSSAPAPAQAEAPAQRRVGNAKFVKP
;
A
#
# COMPACT_ATOMS: atom_id res chain seq x y z
N MET A 1 -68.89 -10.65 34.39
CA MET A 1 -68.97 -11.20 33.01
C MET A 1 -67.77 -10.69 32.24
N THR A 2 -66.63 -11.38 32.35
CA THR A 2 -65.47 -11.19 31.46
C THR A 2 -64.91 -12.57 31.20
N SER A 3 -65.14 -13.04 29.98
CA SER A 3 -64.78 -14.35 29.46
C SER A 3 -63.27 -14.44 29.27
N GLU A 4 -62.59 -15.33 30.01
CA GLU A 4 -61.21 -15.70 29.75
C GLU A 4 -61.16 -16.56 28.49
N ASN A 5 -60.44 -16.10 27.46
CA ASN A 5 -60.17 -16.86 26.24
C ASN A 5 -59.00 -17.81 26.53
N PRO A 6 -59.14 -19.14 26.40
CA PRO A 6 -58.02 -20.04 26.52
C PRO A 6 -57.12 -19.88 25.31
N SER A 7 -55.95 -19.28 25.53
CA SER A 7 -54.84 -19.22 24.58
C SER A 7 -54.50 -20.64 24.13
N TYR A 8 -54.79 -20.95 22.86
CA TYR A 8 -54.22 -22.11 22.18
C TYR A 8 -52.72 -21.85 22.04
N GLU A 9 -51.94 -22.37 22.99
CA GLU A 9 -50.50 -22.59 22.84
C GLU A 9 -50.30 -23.55 21.66
N GLU A 10 -50.08 -22.95 20.49
CA GLU A 10 -49.83 -23.65 19.25
C GLU A 10 -48.56 -24.49 19.38
N SER A 11 -48.75 -25.79 19.61
CA SER A 11 -47.69 -26.75 19.85
C SER A 11 -46.83 -26.88 18.59
N LYS A 12 -45.70 -26.15 18.54
CA LYS A 12 -44.74 -26.28 17.43
C LYS A 12 -44.26 -27.73 17.32
N PRO A 13 -44.41 -28.38 16.16
CA PRO A 13 -43.97 -29.76 15.98
C PRO A 13 -42.45 -29.84 16.14
N ARG A 14 -41.99 -30.80 16.95
CA ARG A 14 -40.56 -31.05 17.18
C ARG A 14 -39.93 -31.54 15.88
N PRO A 15 -38.85 -30.91 15.40
CA PRO A 15 -38.20 -31.32 14.15
C PRO A 15 -37.64 -32.74 14.29
N SER A 16 -37.89 -33.58 13.28
CA SER A 16 -37.43 -34.96 13.25
C SER A 16 -35.90 -35.03 13.25
N ARG A 17 -35.31 -36.11 13.78
CA ARG A 17 -33.83 -36.31 13.78
C ARG A 17 -33.19 -36.20 12.40
N ARG A 18 -33.93 -36.50 11.32
CA ARG A 18 -33.47 -36.33 9.93
C ARG A 18 -33.36 -34.84 9.54
N GLN A 19 -34.34 -34.02 9.93
CA GLN A 19 -34.33 -32.57 9.67
C GLN A 19 -33.17 -31.87 10.42
N GLN A 20 -32.90 -32.26 11.67
CA GLN A 20 -31.78 -31.69 12.44
C GLN A 20 -30.41 -31.97 11.78
N ARG A 21 -30.22 -33.17 11.23
CA ARG A 21 -28.99 -33.51 10.48
C ARG A 21 -28.86 -32.68 9.20
N ALA A 22 -29.96 -32.50 8.46
CA ALA A 22 -29.96 -31.68 7.25
C ALA A 22 -29.67 -30.20 7.55
N GLU A 23 -30.21 -29.64 8.64
CA GLU A 23 -29.92 -28.27 9.05
C GLU A 23 -28.47 -28.09 9.51
N ALA A 24 -27.90 -29.07 10.22
CA ALA A 24 -26.48 -29.03 10.60
C ALA A 24 -25.55 -29.03 9.38
N VAL A 25 -25.89 -29.81 8.35
CA VAL A 25 -25.15 -29.83 7.07
C VAL A 25 -25.31 -28.48 6.33
N ARG A 26 -26.54 -27.94 6.28
CA ARG A 26 -26.81 -26.63 5.65
C ARG A 26 -26.07 -25.48 6.35
N ARG A 27 -26.05 -25.44 7.69
CA ARG A 27 -25.32 -24.41 8.45
C ARG A 27 -23.80 -24.48 8.24
N LYS A 28 -23.25 -25.68 8.04
CA LYS A 28 -21.83 -25.84 7.67
C LYS A 28 -21.54 -25.39 6.23
N ALA A 29 -22.46 -25.67 5.30
CA ALA A 29 -22.31 -25.31 3.90
C ALA A 29 -22.48 -23.80 3.66
N LEU A 30 -23.46 -23.17 4.31
CA LEU A 30 -23.76 -21.73 4.24
C LEU A 30 -23.18 -20.97 5.44
N SER A 31 -22.04 -21.42 5.96
CA SER A 31 -21.35 -20.71 7.04
C SER A 31 -21.03 -19.29 6.55
N PRO A 32 -21.58 -18.24 7.19
CA PRO A 32 -21.36 -16.86 6.77
C PRO A 32 -19.86 -16.53 6.76
N LEU A 33 -19.10 -17.10 7.70
CA LEU A 33 -17.64 -16.97 7.74
C LEU A 33 -16.97 -17.54 6.48
N ARG A 34 -17.44 -18.67 5.93
CA ARG A 34 -16.88 -19.24 4.69
C ARG A 34 -17.14 -18.34 3.49
N ILE A 35 -18.35 -17.79 3.41
CA ILE A 35 -18.71 -16.85 2.35
C ILE A 35 -17.83 -15.59 2.47
N PHE A 36 -17.71 -15.02 3.67
CA PHE A 36 -16.80 -13.91 3.93
C PHE A 36 -15.36 -14.23 3.54
N MET A 37 -14.83 -15.40 3.92
CA MET A 37 -13.48 -15.82 3.56
C MET A 37 -13.31 -16.00 2.05
N MET A 38 -14.29 -16.56 1.34
CA MET A 38 -14.25 -16.66 -0.12
C MET A 38 -14.28 -15.29 -0.79
N VAL A 39 -15.15 -14.39 -0.32
CA VAL A 39 -15.25 -13.02 -0.85
C VAL A 39 -13.96 -12.24 -0.59
N LEU A 40 -13.35 -12.42 0.58
CA LEU A 40 -12.13 -11.73 0.99
C LEU A 40 -10.87 -12.35 0.36
N ALA A 41 -10.88 -13.64 0.03
CA ALA A 41 -9.77 -14.31 -0.66
C ALA A 41 -9.53 -13.76 -2.08
N LEU A 42 -10.58 -13.32 -2.78
CA LEU A 42 -10.45 -12.78 -4.15
C LEU A 42 -9.62 -11.47 -4.21
N PRO A 43 -9.94 -10.39 -3.47
CA PRO A 43 -9.13 -9.19 -3.48
C PRO A 43 -7.73 -9.43 -2.90
N ILE A 44 -7.60 -10.31 -1.89
CA ILE A 44 -6.28 -10.66 -1.35
C ILE A 44 -5.39 -11.31 -2.41
N THR A 45 -5.88 -12.34 -3.10
CA THR A 45 -5.09 -13.03 -4.13
C THR A 45 -4.76 -12.10 -5.30
N THR A 46 -5.68 -11.21 -5.67
CA THR A 46 -5.43 -10.20 -6.69
C THR A 46 -4.33 -9.22 -6.26
N ALA A 47 -4.38 -8.73 -5.02
CA ALA A 47 -3.38 -7.80 -4.48
C ALA A 47 -1.99 -8.45 -4.36
N THR A 48 -1.89 -9.71 -3.94
CA THR A 48 -0.61 -10.41 -3.83
C THR A 48 0.02 -10.66 -5.20
N ILE A 49 -0.77 -11.04 -6.20
CA ILE A 49 -0.28 -11.21 -7.57
C ILE A 49 0.17 -9.86 -8.14
N ALA A 50 -0.64 -8.80 -7.99
CA ALA A 50 -0.29 -7.46 -8.46
C ALA A 50 1.00 -6.95 -7.81
N LEU A 51 1.15 -7.13 -6.50
CA LEU A 51 2.37 -6.76 -5.76
C LEU A 51 3.59 -7.55 -6.26
N GLY A 52 3.46 -8.86 -6.46
CA GLY A 52 4.54 -9.69 -6.96
C GLY A 52 4.98 -9.31 -8.38
N VAL A 53 4.03 -8.98 -9.26
CA VAL A 53 4.32 -8.49 -10.61
C VAL A 53 5.02 -7.13 -10.55
N TYR A 54 4.53 -6.20 -9.74
CA TYR A 54 5.13 -4.88 -9.56
C TYR A 54 6.59 -4.98 -9.10
N LEU A 55 6.85 -5.75 -8.05
CA LEU A 55 8.21 -5.94 -7.51
C LEU A 55 9.17 -6.59 -8.52
N ARG A 56 8.66 -7.44 -9.42
CA ARG A 56 9.48 -8.11 -10.44
C ARG A 56 9.75 -7.25 -11.68
N THR A 57 8.85 -6.32 -11.99
CA THR A 57 8.88 -5.54 -13.25
C THR A 57 9.44 -4.14 -13.06
N THR A 58 9.53 -3.65 -11.83
CA THR A 58 10.11 -2.35 -11.53
C THR A 58 11.63 -2.33 -11.69
N ASP A 59 12.17 -1.22 -12.17
CA ASP A 59 13.61 -0.97 -12.29
C ASP A 59 14.27 -0.61 -10.94
N TYR A 60 13.46 -0.39 -9.90
CA TYR A 60 13.90 -0.10 -8.53
C TYR A 60 14.44 -1.34 -7.82
N GLU A 61 15.42 -1.13 -6.93
CA GLU A 61 15.83 -2.16 -5.96
C GLU A 61 14.60 -2.54 -5.10
N HIS A 62 14.47 -3.79 -4.64
CA HIS A 62 13.23 -4.24 -3.97
C HIS A 62 12.88 -3.38 -2.76
N ALA A 63 13.90 -2.91 -2.04
CA ALA A 63 13.72 -1.99 -0.92
C ALA A 63 13.16 -0.62 -1.37
N GLU A 64 13.69 -0.08 -2.48
CA GLU A 64 13.27 1.19 -3.07
C GLU A 64 11.82 1.14 -3.61
N ALA A 65 11.42 0.00 -4.18
CA ALA A 65 10.05 -0.21 -4.65
C ALA A 65 9.05 -0.16 -3.50
N VAL A 66 9.39 -0.74 -2.34
CA VAL A 66 8.56 -0.70 -1.12
C VAL A 66 8.49 0.73 -0.58
N ILE A 67 9.62 1.44 -0.51
CA ILE A 67 9.69 2.85 -0.13
C ILE A 67 8.76 3.70 -1.01
N HIS A 68 8.81 3.51 -2.32
CA HIS A 68 7.94 4.23 -3.26
C HIS A 68 6.46 3.91 -3.05
N LEU A 69 6.10 2.65 -2.74
CA LEU A 69 4.71 2.26 -2.42
C LEU A 69 4.22 2.81 -1.09
N VAL A 70 5.06 2.86 -0.06
CA VAL A 70 4.68 3.42 1.24
C VAL A 70 4.41 4.91 1.09
N ALA A 71 5.31 5.63 0.40
CA ALA A 71 5.12 7.06 0.15
C ALA A 71 3.87 7.33 -0.71
N LEU A 72 3.46 6.38 -1.57
CA LEU A 72 2.21 6.46 -2.34
C LEU A 72 0.98 6.57 -1.41
N ALA A 73 1.02 5.95 -0.23
CA ALA A 73 -0.04 6.01 0.76
C ALA A 73 -0.11 7.36 1.50
N GLY A 74 0.98 8.15 1.45
CA GLY A 74 1.06 9.50 2.00
C GLY A 74 2.23 9.71 2.95
N CYS A 75 2.45 10.96 3.36
CA CYS A 75 3.56 11.33 4.23
C CYS A 75 3.44 10.75 5.64
N ASP A 76 2.24 10.60 6.18
CA ASP A 76 2.04 9.98 7.51
C ASP A 76 2.53 8.52 7.52
N ALA A 77 2.22 7.77 6.46
CA ALA A 77 2.69 6.39 6.30
C ALA A 77 4.22 6.34 6.13
N ALA A 78 4.78 7.27 5.36
CA ALA A 78 6.22 7.38 5.17
C ALA A 78 6.94 7.68 6.51
N HIS A 79 6.48 8.67 7.27
CA HIS A 79 7.05 9.02 8.57
C HIS A 79 6.89 7.91 9.61
N ALA A 80 5.79 7.15 9.58
CA ALA A 80 5.60 5.99 10.44
C ALA A 80 6.67 4.89 10.22
N LEU A 81 7.25 4.83 9.02
CA LEU A 81 8.39 3.94 8.70
C LEU A 81 9.76 4.64 8.85
N GLY A 82 9.81 5.82 9.45
CA GLY A 82 11.04 6.58 9.65
C GLY A 82 11.59 7.22 8.38
N MET A 83 10.76 7.34 7.34
CA MET A 83 11.17 8.00 6.09
C MET A 83 11.21 9.52 6.32
N GLY A 84 12.30 10.14 5.86
CA GLY A 84 12.47 11.59 5.86
C GLY A 84 12.00 12.24 4.56
N ALA A 85 12.40 13.49 4.36
CA ALA A 85 12.15 14.24 3.14
C ALA A 85 12.81 13.55 1.92
N VAL A 86 12.06 13.43 0.82
CA VAL A 86 12.50 12.75 -0.40
C VAL A 86 12.50 13.72 -1.58
N ARG A 87 13.58 13.74 -2.36
CA ARG A 87 13.73 14.65 -3.50
C ARG A 87 13.15 14.08 -4.79
N GLU A 88 12.76 14.95 -5.71
CA GLU A 88 12.32 14.55 -7.05
C GLU A 88 13.36 13.61 -7.71
N GLY A 89 12.85 12.54 -8.34
CA GLY A 89 13.67 11.48 -8.94
C GLY A 89 14.14 10.38 -7.99
N GLN A 90 13.99 10.55 -6.67
CA GLN A 90 14.31 9.50 -5.70
C GLN A 90 13.11 8.56 -5.47
N PRO A 91 13.37 7.27 -5.16
CA PRO A 91 12.34 6.36 -4.66
C PRO A 91 11.65 6.95 -3.42
N GLY A 92 10.32 6.95 -3.43
CA GLY A 92 9.52 7.64 -2.40
C GLY A 92 9.00 9.03 -2.79
N TYR A 93 9.52 9.67 -3.84
CA TYR A 93 8.96 10.94 -4.29
C TYR A 93 7.62 10.71 -5.00
N HIS A 94 6.60 11.45 -4.57
CA HIS A 94 5.31 11.54 -5.25
C HIS A 94 4.89 12.99 -5.29
N LYS A 95 4.52 13.50 -6.48
CA LYS A 95 4.08 14.89 -6.66
C LYS A 95 2.91 15.28 -5.74
N ARG A 96 2.04 14.34 -5.37
CA ARG A 96 0.96 14.56 -4.40
C ARG A 96 1.42 14.87 -2.98
N ASN A 97 2.67 14.51 -2.65
CA ASN A 97 3.28 14.68 -1.33
C ASN A 97 4.21 15.91 -1.27
N ASP A 98 4.24 16.69 -2.35
CA ASP A 98 5.02 17.93 -2.55
C ASP A 98 4.02 19.04 -2.95
N PRO A 99 3.24 19.56 -1.98
CA PRO A 99 2.16 20.50 -2.27
C PRO A 99 2.65 21.90 -2.62
N ASP A 100 3.85 22.27 -2.20
CA ASP A 100 4.55 23.52 -2.52
C ASP A 100 5.35 23.44 -3.83
N GLY A 101 5.67 22.24 -4.30
CA GLY A 101 6.30 22.02 -5.60
C GLY A 101 7.78 22.40 -5.63
N ASP A 102 8.45 22.33 -4.47
CA ASP A 102 9.87 22.66 -4.33
C ASP A 102 10.79 21.49 -4.72
N GLY A 103 10.20 20.35 -5.09
CA GLY A 103 10.90 19.13 -5.45
C GLY A 103 11.24 18.27 -4.24
N VAL A 104 10.67 18.54 -3.05
CA VAL A 104 10.91 17.81 -1.80
C VAL A 104 9.58 17.32 -1.22
N ALA A 105 9.27 16.05 -1.49
CA ALA A 105 8.12 15.39 -0.91
C ALA A 105 8.31 15.08 0.59
N CYS A 106 7.22 15.19 1.35
CA CYS A 106 7.21 14.95 2.80
C CYS A 106 8.28 15.75 3.55
N GLY A 107 8.59 16.95 3.05
CA GLY A 107 9.32 17.95 3.80
C GLY A 107 8.53 18.33 5.06
N THR A 108 9.22 18.60 6.15
CA THR A 108 8.60 19.30 7.26
C THR A 108 8.32 20.71 6.76
N PHE A 109 7.05 21.06 6.52
CA PHE A 109 6.68 22.46 6.30
C PHE A 109 7.08 23.23 7.56
N VAL A 110 8.26 23.85 7.54
CA VAL A 110 8.51 24.96 8.44
C VAL A 110 7.62 26.05 7.88
N VAL A 111 6.47 26.27 8.51
CA VAL A 111 5.75 27.52 8.36
C VAL A 111 6.77 28.60 8.71
N GLU A 112 7.32 29.27 7.70
CA GLU A 112 8.22 30.40 7.83
C GLU A 112 7.51 31.46 8.68
N ASN A 113 7.76 31.46 9.99
CA ASN A 113 7.68 32.69 10.74
C ASN A 113 8.77 33.61 10.16
N PRO A 114 8.45 34.78 9.59
CA PRO A 114 9.41 35.63 8.88
C PRO A 114 10.38 36.37 9.81
N THR A 115 10.69 35.81 10.99
CA THR A 115 11.49 36.47 12.03
C THR A 115 12.49 35.51 12.66
N ALA A 116 13.35 34.92 11.83
CA ALA A 116 14.58 34.31 12.29
C ALA A 116 15.72 34.69 11.34
N VAL A 117 16.21 35.92 11.50
CA VAL A 117 17.53 36.32 11.00
C VAL A 117 18.57 35.49 11.74
N ILE A 118 19.03 34.41 11.12
CA ILE A 118 20.25 33.70 11.53
C ILE A 118 21.40 34.35 10.76
N PRO A 119 22.41 34.96 11.42
CA PRO A 119 23.56 35.50 10.71
C PRO A 119 24.39 34.36 10.11
N ALA A 120 24.76 34.54 8.84
CA ALA A 120 25.56 33.60 8.05
C ALA A 120 26.88 33.21 8.75
N PRO A 121 27.29 31.93 8.74
CA PRO A 121 28.67 31.58 9.02
C PRO A 121 29.55 31.85 7.78
N VAL A 122 30.62 32.61 8.04
CA VAL A 122 31.75 32.98 7.18
C VAL A 122 32.30 31.87 6.26
N PRO A 123 32.82 32.22 5.06
CA PRO A 123 33.29 31.26 4.07
C PRO A 123 34.63 30.63 4.45
N SER A 124 34.64 29.31 4.64
CA SER A 124 35.87 28.52 4.75
C SER A 124 36.29 28.04 3.37
N SER A 125 37.37 28.63 2.86
CA SER A 125 38.06 28.29 1.62
C SER A 125 38.68 26.87 1.66
N ALA A 126 38.30 26.00 0.73
CA ALA A 126 39.05 24.81 0.30
C ALA A 126 38.56 24.35 -1.11
N PRO A 127 39.40 23.65 -1.90
CA PRO A 127 39.49 23.85 -3.35
C PRO A 127 38.54 23.00 -4.21
N ALA A 128 38.41 23.42 -5.47
CA ALA A 128 37.53 22.92 -6.52
C ALA A 128 37.50 21.38 -6.69
N PRO A 129 36.31 20.78 -6.92
CA PRO A 129 36.22 19.41 -7.42
C PRO A 129 36.50 19.36 -8.92
N ALA A 130 37.43 18.49 -9.29
CA ALA A 130 37.77 18.14 -10.64
C ALA A 130 36.55 17.57 -11.40
N GLN A 131 36.32 18.16 -12.57
CA GLN A 131 35.81 17.61 -13.82
C GLN A 131 35.04 16.28 -13.79
N ALA A 132 33.79 16.40 -14.25
CA ALA A 132 32.86 15.36 -14.64
C ALA A 132 33.50 14.20 -15.44
N GLU A 133 33.40 12.99 -14.90
CA GLU A 133 33.59 11.75 -15.63
C GLU A 133 32.21 11.23 -16.05
N ALA A 134 31.92 11.30 -17.35
CA ALA A 134 30.67 10.83 -17.95
C ALA A 134 30.57 9.30 -17.85
N PRO A 135 29.38 8.71 -17.56
CA PRO A 135 29.24 7.27 -17.58
C PRO A 135 29.37 6.74 -19.02
N ALA A 136 30.32 5.82 -19.20
CA ALA A 136 30.60 5.13 -20.45
C ALA A 136 29.34 4.48 -21.05
N GLN A 137 29.09 4.79 -22.33
CA GLN A 137 28.04 4.15 -23.12
C GLN A 137 28.26 2.63 -23.16
N ARG A 138 27.30 1.88 -22.58
CA ARG A 138 27.23 0.42 -22.63
C ARG A 138 27.01 -0.01 -24.09
N ARG A 139 28.06 -0.50 -24.74
CA ARG A 139 27.98 -1.12 -26.08
C ARG A 139 27.05 -2.34 -26.04
N VAL A 140 25.94 -2.27 -26.76
CA VAL A 140 25.09 -3.42 -27.07
C VAL A 140 25.80 -4.29 -28.12
N GLY A 141 26.09 -5.54 -27.75
CA GLY A 141 26.68 -6.54 -28.64
C GLY A 141 25.68 -7.01 -29.70
N ASN A 142 26.13 -7.08 -30.95
CA ASN A 142 25.37 -7.58 -32.10
C ASN A 142 24.90 -9.03 -31.87
N ALA A 143 23.63 -9.21 -31.49
CA ALA A 143 22.98 -10.51 -31.58
C ALA A 143 22.72 -10.84 -33.07
N LYS A 144 23.37 -11.91 -33.56
CA LYS A 144 23.13 -12.46 -34.90
C LYS A 144 21.77 -13.18 -34.89
N PHE A 145 20.78 -12.62 -35.56
CA PHE A 145 19.55 -13.31 -35.90
C PHE A 145 19.84 -14.32 -37.02
N VAL A 146 19.78 -15.61 -36.70
CA VAL A 146 19.63 -16.68 -37.69
C VAL A 146 18.12 -16.88 -37.89
N LYS A 147 17.63 -16.59 -39.10
CA LYS A 147 16.25 -16.88 -39.50
C LYS A 147 16.09 -18.37 -39.85
N PRO A 148 14.89 -18.95 -39.65
CA PRO A 148 14.60 -20.35 -39.92
C PRO A 148 14.62 -20.68 -41.42
#